data_AF-A0A3N5W5R3-F1
#
_entry.id   AF-A0A3N5W5R3-F1
#
_cell.length_a   1.000
_cell.length_b   1.000
_cell.length_c   1.000
_cell.angle_alpha   90.00
_cell.angle_beta   90.00
_cell.angle_gamma   90.00
#
_symmetry.space_group_name_H-M   'P 1'
#
loop_
_entity.id
_entity.type
_entity.pdbx_description
1 polymer ?
#
loop_
_entity_poly.entity_id
_entity_poly.type
_entity_poly.pdbx_seq_one_letter_code
_entity_poly.pdbx_strand_id
1 'polypeptide(L)'
;MAILADRHAEEGLLLFTVSYDDSTSHVKRFLEEKNLSFSVVMDDREKGTTGETYQVGGIPTLFLIGRDGRIVEKRIGYEPGHLGELEAKVEALVRG
;
A
#
# COMPACT_ATOMS: atom_id res chain seq x y z
N MET A 1 -0.63 8.76 -1.05
CA MET A 1 -0.31 7.67 -0.11
C MET A 1 0.73 8.10 0.92
N ALA A 2 1.99 8.34 0.55
CA ALA A 2 3.04 8.75 1.51
C ALA A 2 2.64 9.98 2.34
N ILE A 3 2.23 11.08 1.68
CA ILE A 3 1.75 12.30 2.37
C ILE A 3 0.58 12.02 3.32
N LEU A 4 -0.33 11.11 2.95
CA LEU A 4 -1.48 10.75 3.80
C LEU A 4 -1.00 9.97 5.03
N ALA A 5 -0.07 9.03 4.85
CA ALA A 5 0.56 8.28 5.92
C ALA A 5 1.29 9.21 6.89
N ASP A 6 2.11 10.13 6.36
CA ASP A 6 2.85 11.11 7.18
C ASP A 6 1.90 12.00 8.00
N ARG A 7 0.78 12.44 7.41
CA ARG A 7 -0.23 13.28 8.09
C ARG A 7 -0.93 12.58 9.25
N HIS A 8 -1.14 11.27 9.16
CA HIS A 8 -1.86 10.49 10.17
C HIS A 8 -0.95 9.53 10.95
N ALA A 9 0.37 9.73 10.89
CA ALA A 9 1.36 8.86 11.54
C ALA A 9 1.19 8.84 13.06
N GLU A 10 0.95 10.00 13.69
CA GLU A 10 0.70 10.11 15.14
C GLU A 10 -0.63 9.48 15.57
N GLU A 11 -1.58 9.37 14.64
CA GLU A 11 -2.87 8.72 14.86
C GLU A 11 -2.78 7.20 14.63
N GLY A 12 -1.59 6.70 14.24
CA GLY A 12 -1.28 5.28 14.09
C GLY A 12 -1.54 4.75 12.68
N LEU A 13 -1.67 5.59 11.67
CA LEU A 13 -1.70 5.14 10.28
C LEU A 13 -0.30 4.73 9.83
N LEU A 14 -0.17 3.52 9.29
CA LEU A 14 1.07 2.98 8.74
C LEU A 14 0.89 2.70 7.24
N LEU A 15 1.93 3.01 6.46
CA LEU A 15 2.00 2.66 5.04
C LEU A 15 3.07 1.59 4.83
N PHE A 16 2.61 0.43 4.37
CA PHE A 16 3.48 -0.61 3.84
C PHE A 16 3.31 -0.66 2.33
N THR A 17 4.39 -0.45 1.59
CA THR A 17 4.41 -0.76 0.16
C THR A 17 5.23 -2.02 -0.03
N VAL A 18 4.65 -3.00 -0.73
CA VAL A 18 5.23 -4.33 -0.89
C VAL A 18 5.40 -4.59 -2.37
N SER A 19 6.60 -5.00 -2.77
CA SER A 19 6.84 -5.55 -4.10
C SER A 19 7.13 -7.04 -3.97
N TYR A 20 6.39 -7.82 -4.76
CA TYR A 20 6.65 -9.23 -4.97
C TYR A 20 7.42 -9.47 -6.26
N ASP A 21 8.19 -8.50 -6.78
CA ASP A 21 9.08 -8.66 -7.93
C ASP A 21 10.32 -9.50 -7.59
N ASP A 22 10.93 -10.10 -8.61
CA ASP A 22 12.09 -10.99 -8.48
C ASP A 22 13.40 -10.25 -8.16
N SER A 23 13.41 -8.92 -8.31
CA SER A 23 14.64 -8.14 -8.33
C SER A 23 14.48 -6.79 -7.67
N THR A 24 15.23 -6.59 -6.58
CA THR A 24 15.37 -5.29 -5.91
C THR A 24 15.88 -4.20 -6.86
N SER A 25 16.75 -4.54 -7.82
CA SER A 25 17.30 -3.55 -8.76
C SER A 25 16.25 -3.05 -9.76
N HIS A 26 15.32 -3.93 -10.18
CA HIS A 26 14.20 -3.54 -11.04
C HIS A 26 13.23 -2.62 -10.29
N VAL A 27 12.90 -2.95 -9.04
CA VAL A 27 12.07 -2.10 -8.19
C VAL A 27 12.72 -0.74 -7.99
N LYS A 28 14.01 -0.70 -7.65
CA LYS A 28 14.75 0.56 -7.47
C LYS A 28 14.72 1.42 -8.73
N ARG A 29 15.01 0.83 -9.90
CA ARG A 29 14.94 1.54 -11.19
C ARG A 29 13.53 2.07 -11.46
N PHE A 30 12.48 1.27 -11.21
CA PHE A 30 11.10 1.72 -11.40
C PHE A 30 10.77 2.93 -10.52
N LEU A 31 11.17 2.92 -9.25
CA LEU A 31 10.96 4.06 -8.35
C LEU A 31 11.68 5.32 -8.86
N GLU A 32 12.93 5.17 -9.33
CA GLU A 32 13.71 6.28 -9.92
C GLU A 32 13.04 6.82 -11.19
N GLU A 33 12.69 5.96 -12.15
CA GLU A 33 12.04 6.34 -13.42
C GLU A 33 10.70 7.03 -13.22
N LYS A 34 9.96 6.65 -12.17
CA LYS A 34 8.66 7.23 -11.83
C LYS A 34 8.74 8.39 -10.84
N ASN A 35 9.94 8.77 -10.39
CA ASN A 35 10.17 9.77 -9.35
C ASN A 35 9.35 9.50 -8.07
N LEU A 36 9.32 8.24 -7.64
CA LEU A 36 8.61 7.79 -6.44
C LEU A 36 9.61 7.65 -5.29
N SER A 37 9.29 8.26 -4.15
CA SER A 37 10.20 8.39 -3.00
C SER A 37 9.80 7.57 -1.77
N PHE A 38 8.82 6.68 -1.89
CA PHE A 38 8.38 5.84 -0.76
C PHE A 38 9.20 4.56 -0.64
N SER A 39 9.37 4.07 0.60
CA SER A 39 10.06 2.82 0.89
C SER A 39 9.23 1.61 0.48
N VAL A 40 9.86 0.66 -0.23
CA VAL A 40 9.26 -0.61 -0.66
C VAL A 40 9.93 -1.76 0.09
N VAL A 41 9.11 -2.63 0.68
CA VAL A 41 9.54 -3.90 1.26
C VAL A 41 9.46 -4.96 0.17
N MET A 42 10.54 -5.73 0.03
CA MET A 42 10.54 -6.89 -0.87
C MET A 42 9.92 -8.08 -0.17
N ASP A 43 9.13 -8.83 -0.93
CA ASP A 43 8.49 -10.03 -0.44
C ASP A 43 9.48 -11.16 -0.14
N ASP A 44 9.19 -11.93 0.91
CA ASP A 44 9.98 -13.10 1.29
C ASP A 44 9.50 -14.33 0.53
N ARG A 45 10.05 -14.49 -0.67
CA ARG A 45 9.69 -15.53 -1.65
C ARG A 45 9.78 -16.96 -1.10
N GLU A 46 10.64 -17.22 -0.12
CA GLU A 46 10.78 -18.56 0.47
C GLU A 46 9.52 -18.98 1.26
N LYS A 47 8.72 -18.01 1.70
CA LYS A 47 7.48 -18.23 2.45
C LYS A 47 6.22 -18.15 1.58
N GLY A 48 6.39 -18.04 0.26
CA GLY A 48 5.33 -17.73 -0.70
C GLY A 48 5.17 -16.23 -0.93
N THR A 49 4.30 -15.83 -1.86
CA THR A 49 4.10 -14.41 -2.16
C THR A 49 2.93 -13.82 -1.39
N THR A 50 3.11 -12.61 -0.87
CA THR A 50 2.06 -11.71 -0.41
C THR A 50 1.01 -11.47 -1.49
N GLY A 51 1.42 -11.40 -2.76
CA GLY A 51 0.52 -11.29 -3.91
C GLY A 51 -0.52 -12.42 -3.96
N GLU A 52 -0.09 -13.67 -3.82
CA GLU A 52 -0.99 -14.83 -3.75
C GLU A 52 -1.84 -14.83 -2.47
N THR A 53 -1.21 -14.57 -1.32
CA THR A 53 -1.88 -14.59 -0.01
C THR A 53 -3.01 -13.57 0.09
N TYR A 54 -2.80 -12.37 -0.47
CA TYR A 54 -3.80 -11.29 -0.53
C TYR A 54 -4.65 -11.34 -1.82
N GLN A 55 -4.46 -12.36 -2.65
CA GLN A 55 -5.18 -12.59 -3.91
C GLN A 55 -5.12 -11.38 -4.86
N VAL A 56 -3.94 -10.79 -5.00
CA VAL A 56 -3.69 -9.64 -5.89
C VAL A 56 -3.85 -10.10 -7.34
N GLY A 57 -4.86 -9.55 -8.03
CA GLY A 57 -5.16 -9.86 -9.44
C GLY A 57 -4.70 -8.80 -10.44
N GLY A 58 -4.15 -7.68 -9.96
CA GLY A 58 -3.68 -6.58 -10.80
C GLY A 58 -2.87 -5.57 -10.00
N ILE A 59 -2.01 -4.81 -10.67
CA ILE A 59 -1.16 -3.79 -10.04
C ILE A 59 -1.51 -2.37 -10.52
N PRO A 60 -1.42 -1.35 -9.65
CA PRO A 60 -1.26 -1.49 -8.19
C PRO A 60 -2.52 -2.09 -7.55
N THR A 61 -2.40 -2.74 -6.40
CA THR A 61 -3.55 -3.05 -5.53
C THR A 61 -3.33 -2.41 -4.16
N LEU A 62 -4.33 -1.70 -3.68
CA LEU A 62 -4.36 -1.06 -2.37
C LEU A 62 -5.23 -1.85 -1.41
N PHE A 63 -4.75 -2.02 -0.18
CA PHE A 63 -5.52 -2.54 0.93
C PHE A 63 -5.58 -1.49 2.05
N LEU A 64 -6.78 -1.28 2.60
CA LEU A 64 -6.96 -0.57 3.86
C LEU A 64 -7.33 -1.59 4.91
N ILE A 65 -6.53 -1.66 5.98
CA ILE A 65 -6.67 -2.65 7.05
C ILE A 65 -6.99 -1.88 8.34
N GLY A 66 -8.06 -2.29 9.03
CA GLY A 66 -8.47 -1.71 10.30
C GLY A 66 -7.53 -2.12 11.45
N ARG A 67 -7.66 -1.43 12.59
CA ARG A 67 -6.87 -1.74 13.81
C ARG A 67 -7.10 -3.17 14.33
N ASP A 68 -8.23 -3.79 13.99
CA ASP A 68 -8.58 -5.17 14.30
C ASP A 68 -7.96 -6.20 13.34
N GLY A 69 -7.15 -5.75 12.38
CA GLY A 69 -6.51 -6.60 11.38
C GLY A 69 -7.42 -7.01 10.23
N ARG A 70 -8.66 -6.51 10.15
CA ARG A 70 -9.59 -6.85 9.06
C ARG A 70 -9.41 -5.91 7.88
N ILE A 71 -9.53 -6.45 6.68
CA ILE A 71 -9.53 -5.67 5.44
C ILE A 71 -10.84 -4.88 5.38
N VAL A 72 -10.73 -3.55 5.43
CA VAL A 72 -11.83 -2.60 5.24
C VAL A 72 -12.06 -2.35 3.75
N GLU A 73 -10.99 -2.33 2.97
CA GLU A 73 -11.05 -2.11 1.53
C GLU A 73 -9.93 -2.84 0.79
N LYS A 74 -10.28 -3.39 -0.38
CA LYS A 74 -9.34 -3.84 -1.41
C LYS A 74 -9.69 -3.12 -2.70
N ARG A 75 -8.70 -2.49 -3.34
CA ARG A 75 -8.88 -1.76 -4.60
C ARG A 75 -7.79 -2.11 -5.59
N ILE A 76 -8.17 -2.54 -6.79
CA ILE A 76 -7.25 -2.84 -7.88
C ILE A 76 -7.21 -1.62 -8.82
N GLY A 77 -6.02 -1.22 -9.23
CA GLY A 77 -5.78 -0.05 -10.06
C GLY A 77 -5.83 1.27 -9.30
N TYR A 78 -5.67 2.35 -10.03
CA TYR A 78 -5.76 3.72 -9.52
C TYR A 78 -6.45 4.61 -10.55
N GLU A 79 -7.44 5.38 -10.09
CA GLU A 79 -8.18 6.35 -10.90
C GLU A 79 -8.27 7.69 -10.17
N PRO A 80 -8.40 8.81 -10.89
CA PRO A 80 -8.65 10.12 -10.29
C PRO A 80 -9.87 10.08 -9.36
N GLY A 81 -9.72 10.56 -8.12
CA GLY A 81 -10.77 10.55 -7.09
C GLY A 81 -10.58 9.51 -5.99
N HIS A 82 -9.87 8.40 -6.27
CA HIS A 82 -9.62 7.35 -5.27
C HIS A 82 -8.90 7.86 -4.02
N LEU A 83 -8.03 8.86 -4.16
CA LEU A 83 -7.30 9.40 -3.02
C LEU A 83 -8.22 10.09 -2.00
N GLY A 84 -9.25 10.82 -2.47
CA GLY A 84 -10.19 11.50 -1.57
C GLY A 84 -11.11 10.51 -0.84
N GLU A 85 -11.57 9.48 -1.54
CA GLU A 85 -12.34 8.39 -0.91
C GLU A 85 -11.53 7.66 0.16
N LEU A 86 -10.27 7.40 -0.12
CA LEU A 86 -9.36 6.78 0.83
C LEU A 86 -9.10 7.68 2.04
N GLU A 87 -8.81 8.97 1.83
CA GLU A 87 -8.57 9.92 2.91
C GLU A 87 -9.76 9.99 3.85
N ALA A 88 -10.99 10.08 3.32
CA ALA A 88 -12.20 10.07 4.15
C ALA A 88 -12.34 8.78 5.00
N LYS A 89 -12.03 7.62 4.43
CA LYS A 89 -12.07 6.33 5.17
C LYS A 89 -10.98 6.24 6.22
N VAL A 90 -9.77 6.68 5.90
CA VAL A 90 -8.65 6.77 6.85
C VAL A 90 -9.05 7.65 8.02
N GLU A 91 -9.55 8.88 7.77
CA GLU A 91 -9.98 9.79 8.83
C GLU A 91 -11.05 9.19 9.74
N ALA A 92 -11.99 8.43 9.17
CA ALA A 92 -13.02 7.73 9.96
C ALA A 92 -12.42 6.62 10.85
N LEU A 93 -11.40 5.92 10.39
CA LEU A 93 -10.77 4.80 11.13
C LEU A 93 -9.76 5.26 12.19
N VAL A 94 -9.08 6.38 11.97
CA VAL A 94 -8.07 6.89 12.91
C VAL A 94 -8.67 7.67 14.06
N ARG A 95 -9.83 8.29 13.86
CA ARG A 95 -10.58 9.06 14.89
C ARG A 95 -11.55 8.22 15.72
N GLY A 96 -11.86 6.99 15.28
CA GLY A 96 -12.70 6.02 16.00
C GLY A 96 -11.88 5.11 16.90
#